data_AF-A0A918KNJ5-F1
#
_entry.id   AF-A0A918KNJ5-F1
#
_cell.length_a   1.000
_cell.length_b   1.000
_cell.length_c   1.000
_cell.angle_alpha   90.00
_cell.angle_beta   90.00
_cell.angle_gamma   90.00
#
_symmetry.space_group_name_H-M   'P 1'
#
loop_
_entity.id
_entity.type
_entity.pdbx_description
1 polymer ?
#
loop_
_entity_poly.entity_id
_entity_poly.type
_entity_poly.pdbx_seq_one_letter_code
_entity_poly.pdbx_strand_id
1 'polypeptide(L)'
;MTVPQPAPHLSPADLAQHALDGARTPWSAEAVRHLRACAACRSRLAAFERVVAAGRSTYPYEALVPPAPRVWEAISSEVRADAAPPPAHRPPAPAPSPPDATRPNLPRGPAAPPVTPTHAAPDAPEPPAHAEPPPRTSAPGVHRRAVGLALRLAPVRFLCRLLRAAIRPFRRPVRGRRG
;
A
#
# COMPACT_ATOMS: atom_id res chain seq x y z
N MET A 1 -36.83 -23.59 15.66
CA MET A 1 -35.37 -23.71 15.47
C MET A 1 -35.01 -22.94 14.22
N THR A 2 -34.52 -21.71 14.34
CA THR A 2 -34.18 -20.87 13.18
C THR A 2 -32.79 -21.27 12.69
N VAL A 3 -32.70 -21.79 11.48
CA VAL A 3 -31.41 -22.07 10.84
C VAL A 3 -30.74 -20.73 10.54
N PRO A 4 -29.51 -20.46 11.03
CA PRO A 4 -28.81 -19.24 10.69
C PRO A 4 -28.57 -19.20 9.18
N GLN A 5 -29.14 -18.21 8.51
CA GLN A 5 -28.87 -17.97 7.10
C GLN A 5 -27.37 -17.68 6.92
N PRO A 6 -26.74 -18.21 5.86
CA PRO A 6 -25.35 -17.91 5.59
C PRO A 6 -25.20 -16.40 5.36
N ALA A 7 -24.25 -15.78 6.07
CA ALA A 7 -23.95 -14.38 5.88
C ALA A 7 -23.66 -14.10 4.39
N PRO A 8 -24.16 -12.98 3.84
CA PRO A 8 -23.95 -12.65 2.44
C PRO A 8 -22.45 -12.55 2.12
N HIS A 9 -22.08 -12.97 0.91
CA HIS A 9 -20.71 -12.80 0.43
C HIS A 9 -20.34 -11.33 0.31
N LEU A 10 -19.05 -11.03 0.48
CA LEU A 10 -18.51 -9.70 0.16
C LEU A 10 -18.78 -9.35 -1.30
N SER A 11 -19.12 -8.09 -1.54
CA SER A 11 -19.43 -7.63 -2.89
C SER A 11 -18.20 -7.79 -3.80
N PRO A 12 -18.38 -8.14 -5.09
CA PRO A 12 -17.26 -8.20 -6.02
C PRO A 12 -16.52 -6.85 -6.15
N ALA A 13 -17.23 -5.73 -6.01
CA ALA A 13 -16.65 -4.39 -6.07
C ALA A 13 -15.70 -4.12 -4.90
N ASP A 14 -16.08 -4.49 -3.67
CA ASP A 14 -15.21 -4.31 -2.49
C ASP A 14 -13.94 -5.17 -2.59
N LEU A 15 -14.08 -6.42 -3.07
CA LEU A 15 -12.94 -7.31 -3.29
C LEU A 15 -11.99 -6.76 -4.38
N ALA A 16 -12.53 -6.20 -5.46
CA ALA A 16 -11.73 -5.59 -6.51
C ALA A 16 -11.04 -4.31 -6.04
N GLN A 17 -11.76 -3.45 -5.32
CA GLN A 17 -11.22 -2.21 -4.74
C GLN A 17 -10.07 -2.52 -3.78
N HIS A 18 -10.25 -3.48 -2.87
CA HIS A 18 -9.17 -3.88 -1.98
C HIS A 18 -7.99 -4.50 -2.72
N ALA A 19 -8.21 -5.27 -3.79
CA ALA A 19 -7.12 -5.80 -4.60
C ALA A 19 -6.30 -4.69 -5.28
N LEU A 20 -6.93 -3.58 -5.67
CA LEU A 20 -6.27 -2.41 -6.26
C LEU A 20 -5.49 -1.60 -5.21
N ASP A 21 -6.11 -1.35 -4.05
CA ASP A 21 -5.55 -0.54 -2.97
C ASP A 21 -4.47 -1.28 -2.16
N GLY A 22 -4.59 -2.60 -2.06
CA GLY A 22 -3.75 -3.45 -1.23
C GLY A 22 -3.81 -3.05 0.24
N ALA A 23 -2.64 -2.95 0.89
CA ALA A 23 -2.53 -2.64 2.31
C ALA A 23 -2.97 -1.22 2.70
N ARG A 24 -3.25 -0.34 1.73
CA ARG A 24 -3.72 1.04 2.01
C ARG A 24 -5.12 1.08 2.59
N THR A 25 -5.95 0.08 2.29
CA THR A 25 -7.36 0.03 2.71
C THR A 25 -7.59 -1.23 3.55
N PRO A 26 -7.37 -1.19 4.88
CA PRO A 26 -7.55 -2.37 5.72
C PRO A 26 -9.01 -2.84 5.72
N TRP A 27 -9.21 -4.16 5.78
CA TRP A 27 -10.54 -4.75 5.95
C TRP A 27 -11.15 -4.41 7.31
N SER A 28 -12.48 -4.27 7.36
CA SER A 28 -13.21 -4.28 8.62
C SER A 28 -13.04 -5.63 9.34
N ALA A 29 -13.17 -5.65 10.67
CA ALA A 29 -13.04 -6.87 11.46
C ALA A 29 -14.05 -7.96 11.03
N GLU A 30 -15.25 -7.56 10.60
CA GLU A 30 -16.25 -8.47 10.06
C GLU A 30 -15.84 -9.06 8.72
N ALA A 31 -15.33 -8.24 7.78
CA ALA A 31 -14.82 -8.72 6.50
C ALA A 31 -13.63 -9.67 6.69
N VAL A 32 -12.72 -9.39 7.63
CA VAL A 32 -11.64 -10.30 8.00
C VAL A 32 -12.18 -11.65 8.50
N ARG A 33 -13.16 -11.62 9.41
CA ARG A 33 -13.80 -12.84 9.92
C ARG A 33 -14.48 -13.63 8.81
N HIS A 34 -15.19 -12.95 7.91
CA HIS A 34 -15.82 -13.56 6.75
C HIS A 34 -14.78 -14.20 5.82
N LEU A 35 -13.71 -13.48 5.46
CA LEU A 35 -12.64 -13.99 4.60
C LEU A 35 -11.94 -15.19 5.23
N ARG A 36 -11.81 -15.28 6.56
CA ARG A 36 -11.29 -16.48 7.24
C ARG A 36 -12.22 -17.68 7.09
N ALA A 37 -13.54 -17.48 7.11
CA ALA A 37 -14.52 -18.56 7.01
C ALA A 37 -14.88 -18.95 5.56
N CYS A 38 -14.91 -18.00 4.63
CA CYS A 38 -15.47 -18.19 3.29
C CYS A 38 -14.40 -18.44 2.22
N ALA A 39 -14.30 -19.70 1.76
CA ALA A 39 -13.36 -20.08 0.69
C ALA A 39 -13.67 -19.39 -0.65
N ALA A 40 -14.93 -19.17 -0.99
CA ALA A 40 -15.33 -18.52 -2.24
C ALA A 40 -14.83 -17.06 -2.32
N CYS A 41 -15.02 -16.28 -1.25
CA CYS A 41 -14.53 -14.90 -1.20
C CYS A 41 -13.00 -14.84 -1.24
N ARG A 42 -12.29 -15.75 -0.57
CA ARG A 42 -10.81 -15.83 -0.67
C ARG A 42 -10.35 -16.14 -2.10
N SER A 43 -10.97 -17.12 -2.75
CA SER A 43 -10.62 -17.50 -4.12
C SER A 43 -10.86 -16.35 -5.10
N ARG A 44 -11.97 -15.59 -4.91
CA ARG A 44 -12.28 -14.41 -5.72
C ARG A 44 -11.30 -13.28 -5.48
N LEU A 45 -10.95 -12.97 -4.22
CA LEU A 45 -9.94 -11.98 -3.89
C LEU A 45 -8.60 -12.32 -4.55
N ALA A 46 -8.13 -13.57 -4.39
CA ALA A 46 -6.89 -14.03 -5.00
C ALA A 46 -6.91 -13.97 -6.54
N ALA A 47 -8.08 -14.11 -7.16
CA ALA A 47 -8.21 -13.92 -8.61
C ALA A 47 -8.03 -12.45 -9.01
N PHE A 48 -8.66 -11.52 -8.29
CA PHE A 48 -8.45 -10.09 -8.53
C PHE A 48 -7.00 -9.66 -8.28
N GLU A 49 -6.36 -10.13 -7.21
CA GLU A 49 -4.94 -9.85 -6.94
C GLU A 49 -4.02 -10.30 -8.08
N ARG A 50 -4.28 -11.48 -8.68
CA ARG A 50 -3.53 -11.95 -9.85
C ARG A 50 -3.73 -11.06 -11.07
N VAL A 51 -4.95 -10.60 -11.33
CA VAL A 51 -5.24 -9.67 -12.44
C VAL A 51 -4.54 -8.34 -12.21
N VAL A 52 -4.60 -7.78 -11.00
CA VAL A 52 -3.90 -6.53 -10.65
C VAL A 52 -2.39 -6.69 -10.82
N ALA A 53 -1.81 -7.81 -10.36
CA ALA A 53 -0.39 -8.09 -10.55
C ALA A 53 -0.01 -8.17 -12.03
N ALA A 54 -0.79 -8.88 -12.84
CA ALA A 54 -0.58 -8.97 -14.28
C ALA A 54 -0.71 -7.60 -14.98
N GLY A 55 -1.70 -6.79 -14.60
CA GLY A 55 -1.88 -5.43 -15.12
C GLY A 55 -0.69 -4.54 -14.82
N ARG A 56 -0.16 -4.60 -13.58
CA ARG A 56 1.03 -3.85 -13.17
C ARG A 56 2.31 -4.31 -13.87
N SER A 57 2.42 -5.59 -14.25
CA SER A 57 3.59 -6.09 -14.98
C SER A 57 3.54 -5.87 -16.49
N THR A 58 2.34 -5.67 -17.06
CA THR A 58 2.14 -5.63 -18.52
C THR A 58 2.18 -4.20 -19.07
N TYR A 59 2.25 -3.17 -18.21
CA TYR A 59 2.41 -1.80 -18.69
C TYR A 59 3.70 -1.73 -19.51
N PRO A 60 3.63 -1.59 -20.85
CA PRO A 60 4.82 -1.36 -21.64
C PRO A 60 5.42 -0.09 -21.05
N TYR A 61 6.73 -0.13 -20.83
CA TYR A 61 7.54 1.00 -20.38
C TYR A 61 7.27 2.21 -21.32
N GLU A 62 6.20 2.96 -21.09
CA GLU A 62 6.35 4.41 -21.14
C GLU A 62 7.54 4.69 -20.23
N ALA A 63 8.52 5.44 -20.74
CA ALA A 63 9.77 5.66 -20.04
C ALA A 63 9.43 6.18 -18.63
N LEU A 64 9.54 5.29 -17.63
CA LEU A 64 9.27 5.65 -16.26
C LEU A 64 10.26 6.76 -15.93
N VAL A 65 9.73 7.95 -15.68
CA VAL A 65 10.58 9.08 -15.30
C VAL A 65 11.09 8.75 -13.90
N PRO A 66 12.42 8.59 -13.72
CA PRO A 66 12.95 8.34 -12.39
C PRO A 66 12.63 9.55 -11.50
N PRO A 67 12.21 9.34 -10.24
CA PRO A 67 11.99 10.44 -9.33
C PRO A 67 13.31 11.19 -9.06
N ALA A 68 13.21 12.49 -8.76
CA ALA A 68 14.40 13.31 -8.52
C ALA A 68 15.22 12.79 -7.32
N PRO A 69 16.56 12.94 -7.32
CA PRO A 69 17.42 12.42 -6.25
C PRO A 69 16.99 12.82 -4.83
N ARG A 70 16.54 14.06 -4.65
CA ARG A 70 16.00 14.59 -3.38
C ARG A 70 14.87 13.75 -2.78
N VAL A 71 14.07 13.09 -3.61
CA VAL A 71 12.97 12.21 -3.15
C VAL A 71 13.55 10.96 -2.50
N TRP A 72 14.59 10.38 -3.09
CA TRP A 72 15.27 9.22 -2.52
C TRP A 72 16.03 9.56 -1.25
N GLU A 73 16.66 10.73 -1.19
CA GLU A 73 17.32 11.24 0.02
C GLU A 73 16.32 11.39 1.17
N ALA A 74 15.16 12.01 0.89
CA ALA A 74 14.10 12.18 1.88
C ALA A 74 13.57 10.81 2.37
N ILE A 75 13.20 9.90 1.46
CA ILE A 75 12.75 8.55 1.83
C ILE A 75 13.80 7.81 2.67
N SER A 76 15.07 7.89 2.28
CA SER A 76 16.16 7.24 3.01
C SER A 76 16.37 7.83 4.41
N SER A 77 16.14 9.14 4.56
CA SER A 77 16.18 9.82 5.86
C SER A 77 15.04 9.34 6.76
N GLU A 78 13.81 9.30 6.27
CA GLU A 78 12.64 8.84 7.02
C GLU A 78 12.77 7.38 7.46
N VAL A 79 13.17 6.49 6.54
CA VAL A 79 13.39 5.06 6.87
C VAL A 79 14.48 4.89 7.94
N ARG A 80 15.52 5.73 7.91
CA ARG A 80 16.57 5.72 8.95
C ARG A 80 16.06 6.25 10.29
N ALA A 81 15.19 7.26 10.28
CA ALA A 81 14.57 7.79 11.48
C ALA A 81 13.64 6.76 12.14
N ASP A 82 12.83 6.05 11.36
CA ASP A 82 11.95 4.97 11.85
C ASP A 82 12.74 3.78 12.43
N ALA A 83 13.92 3.50 11.89
CA ALA A 83 14.81 2.44 12.36
C ALA A 83 15.62 2.83 13.61
N ALA A 84 15.67 4.11 13.97
CA ALA A 84 16.43 4.56 15.13
C ALA A 84 15.78 3.99 16.41
N PRO A 85 16.59 3.43 17.35
CA PRO A 85 16.05 3.03 18.63
C PRO A 85 15.36 4.22 19.30
N PRO A 86 14.21 4.03 19.97
CA PRO A 86 13.59 5.11 20.71
C PRO A 86 14.63 5.71 21.67
N PRO A 87 14.70 7.05 21.81
CA PRO A 87 15.65 7.66 22.71
C PRO A 87 15.47 7.01 24.08
N ALA A 88 16.57 6.47 24.62
CA ALA A 88 16.56 5.90 25.97
C ALA A 88 15.87 6.92 26.88
N HIS A 89 14.83 6.49 27.59
CA HIS A 89 14.09 7.35 28.51
C HIS A 89 15.10 8.14 29.33
N ARG A 90 15.24 9.43 28.98
CA ARG A 90 16.07 10.33 29.76
C ARG A 90 15.44 10.29 31.15
N PRO A 91 16.18 9.88 32.21
CA PRO A 91 15.64 9.98 33.54
C PRO A 91 15.12 11.40 33.73
N PRO A 92 13.94 11.57 34.36
CA PRO A 92 13.29 12.87 34.48
C PRO A 92 14.33 13.88 34.96
N ALA A 93 14.47 14.97 34.22
CA ALA A 93 15.34 16.05 34.66
C ALA A 93 14.93 16.41 36.09
N PRO A 94 15.90 16.62 37.01
CA PRO A 94 15.57 17.11 38.34
C PRO A 94 14.69 18.35 38.18
N ALA A 95 13.60 18.39 38.96
CA ALA A 95 12.57 19.40 38.83
C ALA A 95 13.21 20.80 38.77
N PRO A 96 12.81 21.65 37.81
CA PRO A 96 13.26 23.03 37.80
C PRO A 96 12.89 23.65 39.14
N SER A 97 13.88 24.21 39.83
CA SER A 97 13.65 25.04 41.01
C SER A 97 12.58 26.09 40.68
N PRO A 98 11.66 26.38 41.61
CA PRO A 98 10.59 27.32 41.39
C PRO A 98 11.15 28.65 40.86
N PRO A 99 10.54 29.24 39.82
CA PRO A 99 11.01 30.51 39.28
C PRO A 99 10.87 31.57 40.36
N ASP A 100 11.97 32.28 40.62
CA ASP A 100 11.95 33.47 41.45
C ASP A 100 10.98 34.47 40.82
N ALA A 101 9.99 34.87 41.60
CA ALA A 101 8.94 35.75 41.15
C ALA A 101 9.56 37.10 40.78
N THR A 102 9.05 37.68 39.69
CA THR A 102 9.18 39.09 39.30
C THR A 102 10.24 39.40 38.24
N ARG A 103 9.80 39.34 36.97
CA ARG A 103 10.11 40.46 36.07
C ARG A 103 8.95 40.77 35.11
N PRO A 104 8.59 42.05 34.92
CA PRO A 104 7.41 42.44 34.15
C PRO A 104 7.53 42.17 32.65
N ASN A 105 6.37 41.83 32.11
CA ASN A 105 5.99 41.62 30.71
C ASN A 105 6.31 42.86 29.83
N LEU A 106 7.10 42.68 28.76
CA LEU A 106 7.23 43.66 27.68
C LEU A 106 6.22 43.35 26.57
N PRO A 107 5.53 44.37 26.02
CA PRO A 107 4.46 44.19 25.07
C PRO A 107 4.92 43.58 23.75
N ARG A 108 4.15 42.56 23.34
CA ARG A 108 4.15 41.88 22.05
C ARG A 108 3.88 42.88 20.91
N GLY A 109 4.83 43.03 20.00
CA GLY A 109 4.67 43.83 18.77
C GLY A 109 3.60 43.26 17.83
N PRO A 110 3.03 44.10 16.93
CA PRO A 110 1.85 43.77 16.15
C PRO A 110 2.09 42.69 15.09
N ALA A 111 1.01 41.95 14.85
CA ALA A 111 0.86 40.85 13.92
C ALA A 111 1.22 41.21 12.47
N ALA A 112 1.97 40.33 11.81
CA ALA A 112 2.09 40.33 10.36
C ALA A 112 0.72 39.95 9.74
N PRO A 113 0.30 40.58 8.63
CA PRO A 113 -0.96 40.28 7.97
C PRO A 113 -0.93 38.93 7.24
N PRO A 114 -2.09 38.28 7.03
CA PRO A 114 -2.19 37.05 6.25
C PRO A 114 -1.93 37.33 4.76
N VAL A 115 -0.94 36.66 4.20
CA VAL A 115 -0.78 36.51 2.74
C VAL A 115 -1.82 35.52 2.23
N THR A 116 -2.83 36.02 1.52
CA THR A 116 -3.73 35.21 0.69
C THR A 116 -3.05 34.95 -0.66
N PRO A 117 -2.74 33.70 -1.04
CA PRO A 117 -2.45 33.39 -2.43
C PRO A 117 -3.75 33.36 -3.23
N THR A 118 -3.98 34.42 -3.99
CA THR A 118 -4.88 34.42 -5.16
C THR A 118 -4.31 33.44 -6.18
N HIS A 119 -4.82 32.22 -6.20
CA HIS A 119 -4.70 31.34 -7.37
C HIS A 119 -5.93 31.55 -8.24
N ALA A 120 -5.81 32.49 -9.18
CA ALA A 120 -6.67 32.52 -10.36
C ALA A 120 -6.41 31.23 -11.14
N ALA A 121 -7.42 30.37 -11.21
CA ALA A 121 -7.42 29.24 -12.13
C ALA A 121 -7.59 29.78 -13.56
N PRO A 122 -6.67 29.48 -14.50
CA PRO A 122 -6.94 29.73 -15.90
C PRO A 122 -8.04 28.77 -16.38
N ASP A 123 -9.01 29.33 -17.11
CA ASP A 123 -10.03 28.61 -17.86
C ASP A 123 -9.39 27.44 -18.63
N ALA A 124 -9.73 26.22 -18.21
CA ALA A 124 -9.43 25.04 -19.00
C ALA A 124 -10.37 25.05 -20.22
N PRO A 125 -9.84 25.00 -21.46
CA PRO A 125 -10.68 24.89 -22.63
C PRO A 125 -11.48 23.57 -22.59
N GLU A 126 -12.77 23.71 -22.81
CA GLU A 126 -13.75 22.64 -22.92
C GLU A 126 -13.28 21.56 -23.90
N PRO A 127 -13.24 20.27 -23.51
CA PRO A 127 -12.83 19.20 -24.41
C PRO A 127 -13.87 19.05 -25.53
N PRO A 128 -13.45 18.93 -26.81
CA PRO A 128 -14.38 18.77 -27.91
C PRO A 128 -15.22 17.50 -27.76
N ALA A 129 -16.52 17.67 -27.98
CA ALA A 129 -17.51 16.61 -28.00
C ALA A 129 -17.05 15.43 -28.87
N HIS A 130 -17.01 14.26 -28.23
CA HIS A 130 -17.21 12.92 -28.80
C HIS A 130 -17.02 12.80 -30.31
N ALA A 131 -15.77 12.63 -30.74
CA ALA A 131 -15.49 12.02 -32.03
C ALA A 131 -16.01 10.57 -31.98
N GLU A 132 -17.01 10.29 -32.81
CA GLU A 132 -17.61 8.98 -32.98
C GLU A 132 -16.52 7.96 -33.37
N PRO A 133 -16.39 6.83 -32.65
CA PRO A 133 -15.37 5.83 -32.98
C PRO A 133 -15.69 5.20 -34.35
N PRO A 134 -14.70 5.00 -35.23
CA PRO A 134 -14.93 4.40 -36.54
C PRO A 134 -15.49 2.97 -36.41
N PRO A 135 -16.28 2.51 -37.40
CA PRO A 135 -16.83 1.17 -37.40
C PRO A 135 -15.69 0.15 -37.36
N ARG A 136 -15.75 -0.75 -36.38
CA ARG A 136 -14.81 -1.85 -36.24
C ARG A 136 -15.00 -2.79 -37.42
N THR A 137 -14.12 -2.69 -38.41
CA THR A 137 -13.98 -3.70 -39.46
C THR A 137 -13.45 -4.99 -38.82
N SER A 138 -14.35 -5.95 -38.69
CA SER A 138 -14.02 -7.33 -38.34
C SER A 138 -13.06 -7.90 -39.37
N ALA A 139 -11.79 -8.00 -39.02
CA ALA A 139 -10.80 -8.70 -39.84
C ALA A 139 -11.09 -10.21 -39.85
N PRO A 140 -11.05 -10.88 -41.01
CA PRO A 140 -11.27 -12.32 -41.11
C PRO A 140 -10.12 -13.12 -40.48
N GLY A 141 -10.49 -14.27 -39.92
CA GLY A 141 -9.70 -15.11 -39.04
C GLY A 141 -8.32 -15.49 -39.58
N VAL A 142 -7.29 -15.09 -38.85
CA VAL A 142 -5.95 -15.67 -38.98
C VAL A 142 -5.96 -17.01 -38.25
N HIS A 143 -5.81 -18.08 -39.04
CA HIS A 143 -5.65 -19.45 -38.58
C HIS A 143 -4.56 -19.54 -37.51
N ARG A 144 -4.97 -19.91 -36.28
CA ARG A 144 -4.07 -20.33 -35.20
C ARG A 144 -3.27 -21.56 -35.67
N ARG A 145 -2.03 -21.33 -36.09
CA ARG A 145 -1.01 -22.39 -36.11
C ARG A 145 -0.68 -22.74 -34.66
N ALA A 146 -0.90 -24.01 -34.32
CA ALA A 146 -0.46 -24.61 -33.08
C ALA A 146 1.08 -24.59 -33.03
N VAL A 147 1.64 -23.59 -32.36
CA VAL A 147 3.04 -23.62 -31.93
C VAL A 147 3.04 -24.36 -30.60
N GLY A 148 3.54 -25.59 -30.63
CA GLY A 148 3.80 -26.40 -29.44
C GLY A 148 4.78 -25.68 -28.53
N LEU A 149 4.25 -25.06 -27.49
CA LEU A 149 5.03 -24.47 -26.41
C LEU A 149 5.26 -25.57 -25.37
N ALA A 150 6.38 -26.28 -25.51
CA ALA A 150 6.95 -27.07 -24.43
C ALA A 150 7.46 -26.11 -23.34
N LEU A 151 6.55 -25.49 -22.59
CA LEU A 151 6.90 -24.73 -21.41
C LEU A 151 7.12 -25.72 -20.26
N ARG A 152 8.41 -25.98 -20.01
CA ARG A 152 8.90 -26.74 -18.87
C ARG A 152 8.25 -26.24 -17.58
N LEU A 153 7.60 -27.17 -16.89
CA LEU A 153 7.28 -27.08 -15.48
C LEU A 153 8.53 -26.72 -14.66
N ALA A 154 8.33 -25.80 -13.70
CA ALA A 154 9.18 -25.38 -12.58
C ALA A 154 9.96 -24.05 -12.78
N PRO A 155 9.89 -23.11 -11.78
CA PRO A 155 9.99 -23.47 -10.37
C PRO A 155 9.06 -22.67 -9.42
N VAL A 156 7.82 -23.13 -9.25
CA VAL A 156 7.02 -22.78 -8.04
C VAL A 156 7.70 -23.32 -6.76
N ARG A 157 8.60 -24.30 -6.89
CA ARG A 157 9.41 -24.84 -5.77
C ARG A 157 10.50 -23.90 -5.26
N PHE A 158 10.98 -22.93 -6.04
CA PHE A 158 12.03 -22.00 -5.59
C PHE A 158 11.45 -20.88 -4.71
N LEU A 159 10.27 -20.35 -5.08
CA LEU A 159 9.57 -19.36 -4.27
C LEU A 159 9.07 -19.95 -2.93
N CYS A 160 8.60 -21.21 -2.93
CA CYS A 160 8.22 -21.91 -1.69
C CYS A 160 9.42 -22.21 -0.76
N ARG A 161 10.64 -22.42 -1.28
CA ARG A 161 11.84 -22.59 -0.43
C ARG A 161 12.31 -21.29 0.21
N LEU A 162 12.24 -20.17 -0.50
CA LEU A 162 12.61 -18.85 0.03
C LEU A 162 11.63 -18.37 1.12
N LEU A 163 10.33 -18.55 0.92
CA LEU A 163 9.33 -18.19 1.93
C LEU A 163 9.39 -19.07 3.20
N ARG A 164 9.81 -20.33 3.11
CA ARG A 164 9.95 -21.21 4.29
C ARG A 164 11.25 -20.98 5.08
N ALA A 165 12.26 -20.34 4.49
CA ALA A 165 13.50 -19.98 5.16
C ALA A 165 13.37 -18.72 6.03
N ALA A 166 12.50 -17.77 5.65
CA ALA A 166 12.27 -16.54 6.40
C ALA A 166 11.37 -16.73 7.65
N ILE A 167 10.61 -17.82 7.74
CA ILE A 167 9.69 -18.13 8.84
C ILE A 167 10.26 -19.24 9.75
N ARG A 168 11.59 -19.32 9.90
CA ARG A 168 12.16 -20.10 11.02
C ARG A 168 12.03 -19.27 12.29
N PRO A 169 11.23 -19.70 13.28
CA PRO A 169 11.17 -19.01 14.55
C PRO A 169 12.56 -19.03 15.19
N PHE A 170 12.95 -17.86 15.67
CA PHE A 170 14.13 -17.58 16.46
C PHE A 170 14.09 -18.40 17.77
N ARG A 171 14.33 -19.72 17.71
CA ARG A 171 14.56 -20.54 18.90
C ARG A 171 15.94 -20.18 19.44
N ARG A 172 15.98 -19.20 20.36
CA ARG A 172 17.14 -18.96 21.21
C ARG A 172 17.49 -20.26 21.95
N PRO A 173 18.75 -20.73 21.89
CA PRO A 173 19.19 -21.79 22.78
C PRO A 173 19.25 -21.24 24.20
N VAL A 174 18.42 -21.78 25.10
CA VAL A 174 18.60 -21.63 26.54
C VAL A 174 19.89 -22.34 26.90
N ARG A 175 20.98 -21.59 27.12
CA ARG A 175 22.21 -22.12 27.72
C ARG A 175 21.88 -22.49 29.17
N GLY A 176 21.59 -23.78 29.37
CA GLY A 176 21.58 -24.40 30.69
C GLY A 176 22.96 -24.28 31.32
N ARG A 177 22.99 -23.55 32.44
CA ARG A 177 24.11 -23.36 33.37
C ARG A 177 24.35 -24.70 34.08
N ARG A 178 25.50 -25.35 33.85
CA ARG A 178 25.96 -26.46 34.70
C ARG A 178 26.49 -25.85 36.00
N GLY A 179 25.86 -26.20 37.11
CA GLY A 179 26.50 -26.28 38.42
C GLY A 179 26.96 -27.71 38.64
#